data_AF-A0A3A9W6P6-F1
#
_entry.id   AF-A0A3A9W6P6-F1
#
_cell.length_a   1.000
_cell.length_b   1.000
_cell.length_c   1.000
_cell.angle_alpha   90.00
_cell.angle_beta   90.00
_cell.angle_gamma   90.00
#
_symmetry.space_group_name_H-M   'P 1'
#
loop_
_entity.id
_entity.type
_entity.pdbx_description
1 polymer ?
#
loop_
_entity_poly.entity_id
_entity_poly.type
_entity_poly.pdbx_seq_one_letter_code
_entity_poly.pdbx_strand_id
1 'polypeptide(L)'
;MRAHKHIQAIDKEQIQFLNFPKQEVLDNKMDMHNRCLNLKRAMSLGNLEHEKVKITFVDDNGAKKVETTVWGITEKSVILKQSTIIPLQRIISVN
;
A
#
# COMPACT_ATOMS: atom_id res chain seq x y z
N MET A 1 15.38 17.37 16.21
CA MET A 1 13.90 17.40 16.18
C MET A 1 13.41 16.24 15.33
N ARG A 2 12.77 15.22 15.92
CA ARG A 2 12.20 14.10 15.16
C ARG A 2 10.86 14.58 14.58
N ALA A 3 10.82 14.89 13.29
CA ALA A 3 9.57 15.22 12.63
C ALA A 3 8.64 14.01 12.75
N HIS A 4 7.53 14.17 13.47
CA HIS A 4 6.44 13.20 13.45
C HIS A 4 5.94 13.14 12.01
N LYS A 5 6.30 12.07 11.30
CA LYS A 5 5.87 11.81 9.92
C LYS A 5 4.36 11.65 9.95
N HIS A 6 3.63 12.73 9.69
CA HIS A 6 2.17 12.72 9.68
C HIS A 6 1.71 11.79 8.56
N ILE A 7 0.97 10.73 8.91
CA ILE A 7 0.40 9.80 7.94
C ILE A 7 -1.05 10.20 7.74
N GLN A 8 -1.38 10.68 6.55
CA GLN A 8 -2.74 11.08 6.20
C GLN A 8 -3.61 9.84 5.97
N ALA A 9 -4.66 9.67 6.77
CA ALA A 9 -5.69 8.67 6.47
C ALA A 9 -6.53 9.16 5.29
N ILE A 10 -6.75 8.28 4.32
CA ILE A 10 -7.57 8.56 3.13
C ILE A 10 -8.47 7.37 2.80
N ASP A 11 -9.56 7.65 2.10
CA ASP A 11 -10.41 6.63 1.53
C ASP A 11 -9.82 6.09 0.22
N LYS A 12 -10.15 4.84 -0.10
CA LYS A 12 -9.62 4.16 -1.31
C LYS A 12 -10.03 4.88 -2.60
N GLU A 13 -11.21 5.50 -2.62
CA GLU A 13 -11.74 6.29 -3.74
C GLU A 13 -10.87 7.51 -4.06
N GLN A 14 -10.06 7.97 -3.09
CA GLN A 14 -9.16 9.11 -3.29
C GLN A 14 -7.86 8.73 -3.99
N ILE A 15 -7.48 7.43 -3.99
CA ILE A 15 -6.20 6.94 -4.50
C ILE A 15 -6.05 7.19 -6.00
N GLN A 16 -7.16 7.13 -6.75
CA GLN A 16 -7.15 7.37 -8.21
C GLN A 16 -6.72 8.79 -8.59
N PHE A 17 -6.78 9.75 -7.65
CA PHE A 17 -6.37 11.14 -7.86
C PHE A 17 -4.95 11.43 -7.38
N LEU A 18 -4.23 10.41 -6.91
CA LEU A 18 -2.87 10.55 -6.40
C LEU A 18 -1.83 10.30 -7.50
N ASN A 19 -0.70 10.96 -7.38
CA ASN A 19 0.43 10.77 -8.29
C ASN A 19 1.50 9.92 -7.63
N PHE A 20 1.96 8.89 -8.36
CA PHE A 20 2.95 7.95 -7.85
C PHE A 20 4.27 8.07 -8.62
N PRO A 21 5.31 8.67 -8.02
CA PRO A 21 6.66 8.65 -8.58
C PRO A 21 7.17 7.22 -8.78
N LYS A 22 8.10 7.01 -9.71
CA LYS A 22 8.65 5.67 -10.00
C LYS A 22 9.71 5.20 -9.01
N GLN A 23 10.14 6.05 -8.08
CA GLN A 23 11.18 5.70 -7.12
C GLN A 23 10.68 4.69 -6.08
N GLU A 24 11.54 3.76 -5.71
CA GLU A 24 11.34 2.87 -4.57
C GLU A 24 11.35 3.67 -3.27
N VAL A 25 10.44 3.34 -2.36
CA VAL A 25 10.28 4.01 -1.06
C VAL A 25 11.05 3.31 0.06
N LEU A 26 11.41 2.05 -0.14
CA LEU A 26 12.18 1.24 0.81
C LEU A 26 13.66 1.18 0.41
N ASP A 27 14.55 1.44 1.36
CA ASP A 27 15.99 1.54 1.08
C ASP A 27 16.71 0.18 1.01
N ASN A 28 16.05 -0.91 1.45
CA ASN A 28 16.67 -2.23 1.52
C ASN A 28 15.80 -3.36 0.99
N LYS A 29 16.46 -4.39 0.48
CA LYS A 29 15.83 -5.56 -0.15
C LYS A 29 15.02 -6.41 0.83
N MET A 30 15.38 -6.41 2.12
CA MET A 30 14.70 -7.21 3.14
C MET A 30 13.29 -6.66 3.39
N ASP A 31 13.16 -5.33 3.52
CA ASP A 31 11.88 -4.66 3.68
C ASP A 31 11.01 -4.82 2.42
N MET A 32 11.61 -4.73 1.23
CA MET A 32 10.90 -5.01 -0.02
C MET A 32 10.37 -6.45 -0.06
N HIS A 33 11.16 -7.42 0.40
CA HIS A 33 10.74 -8.82 0.49
C HIS A 33 9.61 -9.00 1.51
N ASN A 34 9.74 -8.42 2.70
CA ASN A 34 8.74 -8.46 3.76
C ASN A 34 7.42 -7.81 3.31
N ARG A 35 7.48 -6.68 2.60
CA ARG A 35 6.33 -6.04 1.95
C ARG A 35 5.60 -7.01 1.04
N CYS A 36 6.32 -7.71 0.17
CA CYS A 36 5.72 -8.69 -0.74
C CYS A 36 5.07 -9.86 0.02
N LEU A 37 5.70 -10.36 1.09
CA LEU A 37 5.11 -11.42 1.92
C LEU A 37 3.83 -10.95 2.63
N ASN A 38 3.84 -9.76 3.21
CA ASN A 38 2.69 -9.19 3.92
C ASN A 38 1.54 -8.90 2.96
N LEU A 39 1.82 -8.40 1.75
CA LEU A 39 0.82 -8.22 0.71
C LEU A 39 0.17 -9.55 0.32
N LYS A 40 0.97 -10.61 0.09
CA LYS A 40 0.42 -11.95 -0.23
C LYS A 40 -0.51 -12.46 0.86
N ARG A 41 -0.13 -12.30 2.13
CA ARG A 41 -0.99 -12.64 3.29
C ARG A 41 -2.28 -11.81 3.29
N ALA A 42 -2.17 -10.50 3.10
CA ALA A 42 -3.32 -9.60 3.04
C ALA A 42 -4.28 -9.95 1.89
N MET A 43 -3.76 -10.36 0.73
CA MET A 43 -4.57 -10.84 -0.39
C MET A 43 -5.30 -12.14 -0.02
N SER A 44 -4.63 -13.10 0.62
CA SER A 44 -5.28 -14.32 1.10
C SER A 44 -6.39 -14.04 2.10
N LEU A 45 -6.15 -13.16 3.09
CA LEU A 45 -7.16 -12.73 4.06
C LEU A 45 -8.34 -12.02 3.37
N GLY A 46 -8.05 -11.14 2.42
CA GLY A 46 -9.08 -10.42 1.68
C GLY A 46 -9.95 -11.34 0.80
N ASN A 47 -9.35 -12.37 0.21
CA ASN A 47 -10.05 -13.32 -0.65
C ASN A 47 -10.83 -14.39 0.13
N LEU A 48 -10.34 -14.82 1.29
CA LEU A 48 -10.97 -15.88 2.10
C LEU A 48 -11.97 -15.31 3.12
N GLU A 49 -11.57 -14.28 3.85
CA GLU A 49 -12.29 -13.79 5.03
C GLU A 49 -12.94 -12.41 4.78
N HIS A 50 -12.77 -11.84 3.58
CA HIS A 50 -13.20 -10.48 3.23
C HIS A 50 -12.64 -9.39 4.17
N GLU A 51 -11.52 -9.70 4.81
CA GLU A 51 -10.90 -8.83 5.80
C GLU A 51 -10.28 -7.57 5.15
N LYS A 52 -10.25 -6.50 5.95
CA LYS A 52 -9.57 -5.26 5.58
C LYS A 52 -8.21 -5.21 6.26
N VAL A 53 -7.23 -4.68 5.54
CA VAL A 53 -5.88 -4.42 6.05
C VAL A 53 -5.57 -2.94 5.96
N LYS A 54 -4.63 -2.48 6.79
CA LYS A 54 -4.11 -1.12 6.76
C LYS A 54 -2.86 -1.09 5.90
N ILE A 55 -2.93 -0.35 4.80
CA ILE A 55 -1.83 -0.18 3.85
C ILE A 55 -1.27 1.23 4.04
N THR A 56 0.01 1.32 4.37
CA THR A 56 0.75 2.59 4.41
C THR A 56 1.58 2.72 3.15
N PHE A 57 1.46 3.85 2.46
CA PHE A 57 2.14 4.10 1.19
C PHE A 57 2.45 5.59 1.04
N VAL A 58 3.15 5.98 -0.03
CA VAL A 58 3.54 7.38 -0.28
C VAL A 58 3.22 7.76 -1.72
N ASP A 59 2.59 8.92 -1.90
CA ASP A 59 2.47 9.56 -3.21
C ASP A 59 3.61 10.59 -3.40
N ASP A 60 3.43 11.60 -4.24
CA ASP A 60 4.34 12.76 -4.37
C ASP A 60 4.22 13.77 -3.22
N ASN A 61 3.07 13.82 -2.54
CA ASN A 61 2.76 14.79 -1.48
C ASN A 61 3.03 14.27 -0.05
N GLY A 62 3.21 12.97 0.16
CA GLY A 62 3.62 12.41 1.44
C GLY A 62 3.01 11.06 1.79
N ALA A 63 3.14 10.68 3.06
CA ALA A 63 2.70 9.38 3.56
C ALA A 63 1.17 9.35 3.75
N LYS A 64 0.56 8.28 3.26
CA LYS A 64 -0.88 8.03 3.30
C LYS A 64 -1.16 6.66 3.87
N LYS A 65 -2.35 6.49 4.42
CA LYS A 65 -2.86 5.22 4.93
C LYS A 65 -4.29 5.01 4.47
N VAL A 66 -4.56 3.80 3.97
CA VAL A 66 -5.90 3.35 3.60
C VAL A 66 -6.20 2.04 4.32
N GLU A 67 -7.45 1.84 4.73
CA GLU A 67 -7.95 0.59 5.27
C GLU A 67 -8.91 -0.05 4.26
N THR A 68 -8.47 -1.14 3.62
CA THR A 68 -9.24 -1.77 2.53
C THR A 68 -8.79 -3.21 2.29
N THR A 69 -9.50 -3.91 1.41
CA THR A 69 -9.22 -5.29 1.03
C THR A 69 -8.28 -5.33 -0.18
N VAL A 70 -7.22 -6.14 -0.10
CA VAL A 70 -6.35 -6.46 -1.23
C VAL A 70 -7.02 -7.53 -2.07
N TRP A 71 -7.22 -7.26 -3.36
CA TRP A 71 -7.86 -8.17 -4.32
C TRP A 71 -6.86 -8.92 -5.19
N GLY A 72 -5.74 -8.27 -5.53
CA GLY A 72 -4.74 -8.86 -6.40
C GLY A 72 -3.38 -8.19 -6.25
N ILE A 73 -2.33 -8.91 -6.64
CA ILE A 73 -0.97 -8.40 -6.67
C ILE A 73 -0.38 -8.79 -8.01
N THR A 74 0.21 -7.82 -8.71
CA THR A 74 0.99 -8.02 -9.93
C THR A 74 2.46 -7.76 -9.63
N GLU A 75 3.33 -7.95 -10.62
CA GLU A 75 4.76 -7.64 -10.49
C GLU A 75 5.03 -6.16 -10.16
N LYS A 76 4.12 -5.26 -10.53
CA LYS A 76 4.33 -3.80 -10.42
C LYS A 76 3.37 -3.10 -9.47
N SER A 77 2.23 -3.71 -9.15
CA SER A 77 1.14 -3.02 -8.45
C SER A 77 0.32 -3.94 -7.56
N VAL A 78 -0.36 -3.33 -6.59
CA VAL A 78 -1.38 -3.95 -5.76
C VAL A 78 -2.74 -3.43 -6.21
N ILE A 79 -3.66 -4.37 -6.43
CA ILE A 79 -5.04 -4.11 -6.81
C ILE A 79 -5.88 -4.25 -5.54
N LEU A 80 -6.62 -3.20 -5.23
CA LEU A 80 -7.50 -3.08 -4.08
C LEU A 80 -8.96 -3.22 -4.55
N LYS A 81 -9.86 -3.47 -3.61
CA LYS A 81 -11.30 -3.48 -3.86
C LYS A 81 -11.76 -2.20 -4.58
N GLN A 82 -12.73 -2.32 -5.49
CA GLN A 82 -13.18 -1.26 -6.41
C GLN A 82 -12.09 -0.81 -7.40
N SER A 83 -11.28 -1.75 -7.89
CA SER A 83 -10.31 -1.54 -8.98
C SER A 83 -9.31 -0.40 -8.75
N THR A 84 -9.02 -0.10 -7.49
CA THR A 84 -8.06 0.93 -7.11
C THR A 84 -6.65 0.33 -7.09
N ILE A 85 -5.65 1.04 -7.62
CA ILE A 85 -4.31 0.49 -7.84
C ILE A 85 -3.26 1.35 -7.13
N ILE A 86 -2.35 0.71 -6.40
CA ILE A 86 -1.15 1.34 -5.83
C ILE A 86 0.10 0.65 -6.39
N PRO A 87 1.09 1.36 -6.94
CA PRO A 87 2.35 0.75 -7.34
C PRO A 87 3.09 0.13 -6.15
N LEU A 88 3.64 -1.07 -6.36
CA LEU A 88 4.25 -1.88 -5.31
C LEU A 88 5.42 -1.14 -4.63
N GLN A 89 6.23 -0.47 -5.43
CA GLN A 89 7.38 0.36 -4.99
C GLN A 89 7.00 1.59 -4.15
N ARG A 90 5.70 1.89 -3.99
CA ARG A 90 5.20 3.01 -3.18
C ARG A 90 4.60 2.57 -1.85
N ILE A 91 4.44 1.27 -1.63
CA ILE A 91 3.92 0.72 -0.39
C ILE A 91 5.07 0.58 0.60
N ILE A 92 4.87 1.10 1.82
CA ILE A 92 5.80 1.00 2.94
C ILE A 92 5.50 -0.27 3.75
N SER A 93 4.24 -0.46 4.14
CA SER A 93 3.85 -1.58 5.00
C SER A 93 2.38 -1.95 4.84
N VAL A 94 2.05 -3.19 5.24
CA VAL A 94 0.68 -3.73 5.30
C VAL A 94 0.53 -4.45 6.62
N ASN A 95 -0.55 -4.13 7.35
CA ASN A 95 -0.80 -4.56 8.73
C ASN A 95 -2.27 -4.89 8.95
#